data_AF-A0A8X6FKZ7-F1
#
_entry.id   AF-A0A8X6FKZ7-F1
#
_cell.length_a   1.000
_cell.length_b   1.000
_cell.length_c   1.000
_cell.angle_alpha   90.00
_cell.angle_beta   90.00
_cell.angle_gamma   90.00
#
_symmetry.space_group_name_H-M   'P 1'
#
loop_
_entity.id
_entity.type
_entity.pdbx_description
1 polymer ?
#
loop_
_entity_poly.entity_id
_entity_poly.type
_entity_poly.pdbx_seq_one_letter_code
_entity_poly.pdbx_strand_id
1 'polypeptide(L)'
;MSAALINDFLKKRYQALLDVVVTYPTQLTLTSDRGAQNSSWQEASCMPVSSHSFEHHSDDATLQTGSICLFSFLYTTLEKFNSLHYSYSSISYLSADMEILKKTLQESDPELYDIIRKEKLRQKRGLELIASENFTSLSVLQTLGSCLHNKYSEGYPGQRYYGGNEHIDEMERLTQQRALETYGLTPDKWGVNVQPYSGSPANLAVYTGIVEPHGRIMGLDLPDGGHLTHGYFTEKKKISATSMFFESMPYKVNKETGLIDYDQLSQLANLFKPKLIIAGISCYPRDLDYKRFREIADQNNSYLLADMAHVSGLVAARLAPNPFEYCDIVTTTTHKTLRGPRAGLIFYRRGVRKVTKTGEEKYILESKINQAVFPGLQGGPHNHAIAAVATALKQAQSSEFKEYQQQVKLNAKCLAKELENKGYTIVTGGTDNHIVWVDLRTTSIDGSLAEKILEEISIACNKNTVPGDTKPLYPGGLRLGTPALTTRGLKEADIKKVAEFIHRGCKLATEIKSKIGPMTKDFSNKLSGEKEFQQSIKELKKEIETFAEQFPMPGFEEY
;
A
#
# COMPACT_ATOMS: atom_id res chain seq x y z
N MET A 1 2.18 -3.75 -55.95
CA MET A 1 2.90 -2.49 -55.69
C MET A 1 4.36 -2.70 -56.04
N SER A 2 4.95 -1.88 -56.90
CA SER A 2 6.33 -2.04 -57.38
C SER A 2 7.35 -1.66 -56.30
N ALA A 3 8.54 -2.26 -56.34
CA ALA A 3 9.66 -1.96 -55.43
C ALA A 3 10.05 -0.46 -55.42
N ALA A 4 9.75 0.26 -56.50
CA ALA A 4 9.95 1.71 -56.61
C ALA A 4 9.07 2.51 -55.62
N LEU A 5 7.83 2.08 -55.36
CA LEU A 5 6.92 2.76 -54.43
C LEU A 5 7.33 2.57 -52.96
N ILE A 6 7.96 1.43 -52.65
CA ILE A 6 8.47 1.14 -51.29
C ILE A 6 9.75 1.96 -51.03
N ASN A 7 10.62 2.09 -52.03
CA ASN A 7 11.87 2.84 -51.88
C ASN A 7 11.61 4.35 -51.75
N ASP A 8 10.62 4.88 -52.47
CA ASP A 8 10.24 6.30 -52.37
C ASP A 8 9.54 6.64 -51.04
N PHE A 9 8.78 5.68 -50.49
CA PHE A 9 8.17 5.80 -49.16
C PHE A 9 9.21 5.78 -48.03
N LEU A 10 10.22 4.91 -48.14
CA LEU A 10 11.30 4.81 -47.14
C LEU A 10 12.23 6.03 -47.16
N LYS A 11 12.58 6.56 -48.34
CA LYS A 11 13.36 7.80 -48.47
C LYS A 11 12.65 9.01 -47.84
N LYS A 12 11.34 9.16 -48.06
CA LYS A 12 10.55 10.26 -47.49
C LYS A 12 10.45 10.19 -45.96
N ARG A 13 10.40 8.99 -45.37
CA ARG A 13 10.42 8.83 -43.90
C ARG A 13 11.80 9.05 -43.27
N TYR A 14 12.87 8.67 -43.96
CA TYR A 14 14.23 8.90 -43.46
C TYR A 14 14.58 10.39 -43.45
N GLN A 15 14.14 11.15 -44.46
CA GLN A 15 14.34 12.60 -44.50
C GLN A 15 13.54 13.34 -43.41
N ALA A 16 12.28 12.95 -43.18
CA ALA A 16 11.46 13.51 -42.10
C ALA A 16 12.00 13.23 -40.69
N LEU A 17 12.79 12.15 -40.52
CA LEU A 17 13.49 11.84 -39.27
C LEU A 17 14.74 12.69 -39.06
N LEU A 18 15.43 13.09 -40.13
CA LEU A 18 16.59 13.97 -40.07
C LEU A 18 16.18 15.43 -39.79
N ASP A 19 15.05 15.88 -40.32
CA ASP A 19 14.55 17.25 -40.12
C ASP A 19 14.03 17.51 -38.69
N VAL A 20 13.65 16.46 -37.93
CA VAL A 20 13.21 16.56 -36.53
C VAL A 20 14.40 16.62 -35.54
N VAL A 21 15.58 16.16 -35.95
CA VAL A 21 16.78 16.15 -35.08
C VAL A 21 17.54 17.50 -35.12
N VAL A 22 17.25 18.37 -36.08
CA VAL A 22 17.92 19.67 -36.24
C VAL A 22 16.89 20.79 -36.26
N THR A 23 16.18 21.03 -35.16
CA THR A 23 15.57 22.34 -34.83
C THR A 23 14.98 22.31 -33.43
N TYR A 24 15.68 22.85 -32.43
CA TYR A 24 15.11 23.73 -31.38
C TYR A 24 16.27 24.36 -30.58
N PRO A 25 16.39 25.70 -30.54
CA PRO A 25 17.30 26.39 -29.64
C PRO A 25 16.67 26.49 -28.24
N THR A 26 17.38 26.02 -27.21
CA THR A 26 17.02 26.24 -25.81
C THR A 26 17.45 27.65 -25.38
N GLN A 27 16.48 28.57 -25.26
CA GLN A 27 16.63 29.75 -24.41
C GLN A 27 16.34 29.34 -22.95
N LEU A 28 17.39 29.32 -22.13
CA LEU A 28 17.30 29.25 -20.66
C LEU A 28 17.67 30.63 -20.11
N THR A 29 16.67 31.36 -19.64
CA THR A 29 16.84 32.54 -18.78
C THR A 29 17.17 32.06 -17.37
N LEU A 30 18.41 32.28 -16.92
CA LEU A 30 18.79 32.22 -15.51
C LEU A 30 19.17 33.63 -15.05
N THR A 31 18.48 34.06 -14.01
CA THR A 31 18.68 35.31 -13.27
C THR A 31 20.07 35.34 -12.65
N SER A 32 20.75 36.47 -12.83
CA SER A 32 22.03 36.82 -12.23
C SER A 32 21.91 37.04 -10.72
N ASP A 33 22.79 36.42 -9.93
CA ASP A 33 23.38 37.12 -8.80
C ASP A 33 24.71 36.49 -8.31
N ARG A 34 25.67 37.37 -8.03
CA ARG A 34 26.95 37.21 -7.30
C ARG A 34 28.19 36.66 -8.04
N GLY A 35 29.10 37.59 -8.35
CA GLY A 35 30.34 37.78 -7.58
C GLY A 35 31.56 36.91 -7.89
N ALA A 36 32.43 37.44 -8.76
CA ALA A 36 33.90 37.32 -8.86
C ALA A 36 34.68 36.31 -7.98
N GLN A 37 35.56 35.50 -8.62
CA GLN A 37 37.03 35.69 -8.61
C GLN A 37 37.80 34.57 -9.37
N ASN A 38 38.73 35.02 -10.23
CA ASN A 38 39.98 34.44 -10.75
C ASN A 38 40.33 32.95 -10.56
N SER A 39 40.69 32.27 -11.67
CA SER A 39 42.07 31.80 -11.95
C SER A 39 42.22 31.01 -13.28
N SER A 40 42.87 31.63 -14.26
CA SER A 40 44.08 31.18 -14.98
C SER A 40 44.16 29.86 -15.82
N TRP A 41 44.48 30.04 -17.12
CA TRP A 41 45.18 29.17 -18.12
C TRP A 41 44.52 27.82 -18.51
N GLN A 42 44.50 27.33 -19.76
CA GLN A 42 45.51 27.35 -20.83
C GLN A 42 44.88 26.94 -22.20
N GLU A 43 45.45 27.43 -23.31
CA GLU A 43 45.09 27.17 -24.72
C GLU A 43 45.49 25.77 -25.25
N ALA A 44 44.77 25.25 -26.26
CA ALA A 44 45.33 24.41 -27.34
C ALA A 44 44.39 24.26 -28.58
N SER A 45 44.63 25.12 -29.57
CA SER A 45 44.78 24.91 -31.03
C SER A 45 43.97 23.87 -31.86
N CYS A 46 43.20 24.42 -32.82
CA CYS A 46 43.01 24.14 -34.27
C CYS A 46 43.52 22.84 -34.96
N MET A 47 42.70 22.17 -35.79
CA MET A 47 42.54 22.41 -37.25
C MET A 47 41.67 21.33 -38.00
N PRO A 48 41.02 21.65 -39.14
CA PRO A 48 40.08 20.79 -39.90
C PRO A 48 40.57 20.41 -41.33
N VAL A 49 40.09 19.31 -41.92
CA VAL A 49 40.22 18.93 -43.37
C VAL A 49 39.19 17.80 -43.65
N SER A 50 38.52 17.57 -44.79
CA SER A 50 37.99 18.33 -45.93
C SER A 50 37.05 17.38 -46.72
N SER A 51 36.16 17.96 -47.51
CA SER A 51 35.17 17.35 -48.43
C SER A 51 35.79 16.80 -49.73
N HIS A 52 35.27 15.69 -50.30
CA HIS A 52 35.40 15.37 -51.74
C HIS A 52 34.10 14.77 -52.31
N SER A 53 33.69 15.33 -53.45
CA SER A 53 32.56 15.07 -54.35
C SER A 53 32.86 13.95 -55.36
N PHE A 54 31.84 13.30 -55.97
CA PHE A 54 31.89 12.83 -57.36
C PHE A 54 30.49 12.59 -57.97
N GLU A 55 30.40 12.86 -59.28
CA GLU A 55 29.23 13.03 -60.15
C GLU A 55 28.67 11.74 -60.78
N HIS A 56 27.51 11.90 -61.43
CA HIS A 56 26.70 10.94 -62.18
C HIS A 56 27.26 10.56 -63.57
N HIS A 57 26.94 9.34 -64.04
CA HIS A 57 26.62 9.06 -65.46
C HIS A 57 25.66 7.86 -65.63
N SER A 58 24.91 7.89 -66.73
CA SER A 58 23.81 7.02 -67.18
C SER A 58 24.28 5.90 -68.12
N ASP A 59 23.49 4.81 -68.28
CA ASP A 59 22.93 4.33 -69.56
C ASP A 59 22.27 2.92 -69.46
N ASP A 60 21.29 2.69 -70.34
CA ASP A 60 20.36 1.55 -70.48
C ASP A 60 20.97 0.26 -71.10
N ALA A 61 20.39 -0.93 -70.78
CA ALA A 61 19.89 -1.96 -71.72
C ALA A 61 19.87 -3.43 -71.18
N THR A 62 18.65 -4.01 -71.13
CA THR A 62 18.20 -5.40 -71.44
C THR A 62 18.89 -6.69 -70.93
N LEU A 63 18.11 -7.42 -70.11
CA LEU A 63 17.67 -8.84 -70.20
C LEU A 63 18.65 -10.03 -70.43
N GLN A 64 18.57 -10.96 -69.45
CA GLN A 64 18.68 -12.43 -69.54
C GLN A 64 20.07 -13.07 -69.81
N THR A 65 20.69 -13.56 -68.72
CA THR A 65 21.26 -14.92 -68.50
C THR A 65 21.99 -14.86 -67.15
N GLY A 66 21.56 -15.59 -66.12
CA GLY A 66 21.92 -16.99 -65.94
C GLY A 66 22.74 -17.13 -64.65
N SER A 67 22.04 -17.40 -63.56
CA SER A 67 22.44 -17.34 -62.14
C SER A 67 23.55 -18.31 -61.68
N ILE A 68 24.70 -18.39 -62.35
CA ILE A 68 25.73 -19.39 -61.98
C ILE A 68 27.11 -18.79 -61.63
N CYS A 69 27.38 -17.50 -61.89
CA CYS A 69 28.72 -16.93 -61.60
C CYS A 69 28.84 -16.11 -60.30
N LEU A 70 27.76 -15.87 -59.55
CA LEU A 70 27.79 -15.05 -58.32
C LEU A 70 28.04 -15.85 -57.02
N PHE A 71 27.94 -17.18 -57.05
CA PHE A 71 28.17 -18.01 -55.86
C PHE A 71 29.65 -18.26 -55.55
N SER A 72 30.54 -18.18 -56.54
CA SER A 72 31.97 -18.45 -56.31
C SER A 72 32.78 -17.23 -55.86
N PHE A 73 32.25 -16.01 -56.01
CA PHE A 73 32.94 -14.78 -55.58
C PHE A 73 32.51 -14.32 -54.17
N LEU A 74 31.27 -14.64 -53.75
CA LEU A 74 30.82 -14.34 -52.38
C LEU A 74 31.48 -15.25 -51.33
N TYR A 75 31.79 -16.50 -51.66
CA TYR A 75 32.35 -17.44 -50.69
C TYR A 75 33.81 -17.12 -50.33
N THR A 76 34.62 -16.66 -51.29
CA THR A 76 36.02 -16.27 -51.06
C THR A 76 36.19 -14.90 -50.41
N THR A 77 35.15 -14.05 -50.44
CA THR A 77 35.16 -12.74 -49.77
C THR A 77 34.67 -12.82 -48.33
N LEU A 78 33.84 -13.82 -47.99
CA LEU A 78 33.36 -14.07 -46.62
C LEU A 78 34.40 -14.78 -45.73
N GLU A 79 35.24 -15.67 -46.28
CA GLU A 79 36.33 -16.27 -45.50
C GLU A 79 37.48 -15.30 -45.17
N LYS A 80 37.67 -14.25 -45.98
CA LYS A 80 38.66 -13.20 -45.71
C LYS A 80 38.18 -12.07 -44.77
N PHE A 81 36.88 -12.00 -44.46
CA PHE A 81 36.35 -11.10 -43.44
C PHE A 81 36.38 -11.71 -42.02
N ASN A 82 36.57 -13.03 -41.90
CA ASN A 82 36.69 -13.72 -40.60
C ASN A 82 38.10 -13.74 -40.01
N SER A 83 39.09 -13.09 -40.63
CA SER A 83 40.47 -13.03 -40.14
C SER A 83 40.97 -11.64 -39.74
N LEU A 84 40.10 -10.62 -39.69
CA LEU A 84 40.44 -9.38 -38.98
C LEU A 84 40.20 -9.60 -37.49
N HIS A 85 41.31 -9.75 -36.76
CA HIS A 85 41.42 -9.57 -35.32
C HIS A 85 40.74 -8.26 -34.87
N TYR A 86 39.43 -8.32 -34.61
CA TYR A 86 38.80 -7.43 -33.66
C TYR A 86 39.22 -7.91 -32.27
N SER A 87 40.22 -7.21 -31.74
CA SER A 87 40.59 -7.14 -30.34
C SER A 87 39.41 -7.50 -29.42
N TYR A 88 39.61 -8.56 -28.63
CA TYR A 88 38.79 -9.01 -27.50
C TYR A 88 38.78 -7.99 -26.33
N SER A 89 38.67 -6.69 -26.61
CA SER A 89 38.60 -5.63 -25.58
C SER A 89 37.18 -5.16 -25.29
N SER A 90 36.16 -5.76 -25.91
CA SER A 90 34.73 -5.47 -25.66
C SER A 90 34.04 -6.45 -24.71
N ILE A 91 34.71 -7.54 -24.29
CA ILE A 91 34.17 -8.53 -23.33
C ILE A 91 34.54 -8.19 -21.87
N SER A 92 35.54 -7.35 -21.62
CA SER A 92 35.97 -7.01 -20.26
C SER A 92 35.03 -6.03 -19.54
N TYR A 93 34.30 -5.16 -20.25
CA TYR A 93 33.34 -4.23 -19.62
C TYR A 93 32.03 -4.91 -19.19
N LEU A 94 31.67 -6.06 -19.79
CA LEU A 94 30.53 -6.89 -19.36
C LEU A 94 30.79 -7.65 -18.03
N SER A 95 31.98 -7.53 -17.43
CA SER A 95 32.45 -8.42 -16.35
C SER A 95 32.33 -7.86 -14.92
N ALA A 96 32.17 -6.55 -14.70
CA ALA A 96 32.02 -5.97 -13.36
C ALA A 96 30.56 -5.59 -13.06
N ASP A 97 29.89 -4.97 -14.03
CA ASP A 97 28.49 -4.55 -13.92
C ASP A 97 27.51 -5.73 -13.92
N MET A 98 27.86 -6.85 -14.55
CA MET A 98 27.05 -8.07 -14.42
C MET A 98 27.27 -8.79 -13.09
N GLU A 99 28.46 -8.62 -12.49
CA GLU A 99 28.79 -9.26 -11.23
C GLU A 99 28.11 -8.53 -10.06
N ILE A 100 27.97 -7.19 -10.10
CA ILE A 100 27.22 -6.47 -9.06
C ILE A 100 25.74 -6.91 -9.01
N LEU A 101 25.12 -7.23 -10.16
CA LEU A 101 23.72 -7.68 -10.22
C LEU A 101 23.50 -9.12 -9.70
N LYS A 102 24.58 -9.89 -9.48
CA LYS A 102 24.51 -11.25 -8.94
C LYS A 102 24.83 -11.34 -7.46
N LYS A 103 25.43 -10.28 -6.88
CA LYS A 103 25.76 -10.22 -5.46
C LYS A 103 24.49 -10.32 -4.61
N THR A 104 24.60 -11.06 -3.52
CA THR A 104 23.56 -11.02 -2.48
C THR A 104 23.52 -9.65 -1.81
N LEU A 105 22.43 -9.36 -1.10
CA LEU A 105 22.34 -8.11 -0.34
C LEU A 105 23.48 -7.97 0.68
N GLN A 106 23.87 -9.06 1.34
CA GLN A 106 24.97 -9.06 2.30
C GLN A 106 26.31 -8.67 1.67
N GLU A 107 26.57 -9.10 0.43
CA GLU A 107 27.82 -8.79 -0.29
C GLU A 107 27.79 -7.41 -0.94
N SER A 108 26.62 -6.98 -1.43
CA SER A 108 26.47 -5.71 -2.14
C SER A 108 26.28 -4.51 -1.20
N ASP A 109 25.55 -4.70 -0.10
CA ASP A 109 25.20 -3.67 0.88
C ASP A 109 25.08 -4.29 2.30
N PRO A 110 26.23 -4.57 2.96
CA PRO A 110 26.25 -5.15 4.29
C PRO A 110 25.65 -4.24 5.37
N GLU A 111 25.61 -2.92 5.14
CA GLU A 111 24.99 -1.97 6.08
C GLU A 111 23.48 -2.13 6.08
N LEU A 112 22.85 -2.15 4.90
CA LEU A 112 21.41 -2.41 4.79
C LEU A 112 21.04 -3.81 5.29
N TYR A 113 21.87 -4.81 5.00
CA TYR A 113 21.66 -6.17 5.52
C TYR A 113 21.62 -6.20 7.06
N ASP A 114 22.53 -5.50 7.75
CA ASP A 114 22.54 -5.42 9.21
C ASP A 114 21.30 -4.68 9.77
N ILE A 115 20.84 -3.62 9.10
CA ILE A 115 19.60 -2.92 9.47
C ILE A 115 18.38 -3.88 9.40
N ILE A 116 18.26 -4.68 8.33
CA ILE A 116 17.15 -5.63 8.19
C ILE A 116 17.22 -6.70 9.30
N ARG A 117 18.41 -7.23 9.60
CA ARG A 117 18.60 -8.19 10.70
C ARG A 117 18.22 -7.60 12.06
N LYS A 118 18.55 -6.35 12.33
CA LYS A 118 18.14 -5.65 13.56
C LYS A 118 16.62 -5.52 13.65
N GLU A 119 15.94 -5.20 12.54
CA GLU A 119 14.47 -5.15 12.50
C GLU A 119 13.85 -6.54 12.71
N LYS A 120 14.41 -7.59 12.10
CA LYS A 120 13.98 -8.98 12.33
C LYS A 120 14.06 -9.36 13.81
N LEU A 121 15.17 -9.01 14.47
CA LEU A 121 15.34 -9.23 15.90
C LEU A 121 14.35 -8.43 16.74
N ARG A 122 14.08 -7.17 16.38
CA ARG A 122 13.07 -6.33 17.05
C ARG A 122 11.69 -6.98 16.98
N GLN A 123 11.27 -7.44 15.80
CA GLN A 123 10.00 -8.15 15.62
C GLN A 123 9.95 -9.46 16.41
N LYS A 124 11.06 -10.21 16.45
CA LYS A 124 11.14 -11.50 17.16
C LYS A 124 11.00 -11.34 18.67
N ARG A 125 11.60 -10.29 19.22
CA ARG A 125 11.65 -9.99 20.65
C ARG A 125 10.47 -9.13 21.14
N GLY A 126 9.78 -8.45 20.25
CA GLY A 126 8.66 -7.58 20.58
C GLY A 126 7.30 -8.28 20.70
N LEU A 127 6.43 -7.69 21.50
CA LEU A 127 5.00 -7.96 21.48
C LEU A 127 4.29 -6.92 20.60
N GLU A 128 3.99 -7.33 19.36
CA GLU A 128 3.31 -6.49 18.36
C GLU A 128 1.80 -6.40 18.59
N LEU A 129 1.33 -5.31 19.17
CA LEU A 129 -0.08 -5.01 19.43
C LEU A 129 -0.63 -3.87 18.56
N ILE A 130 0.11 -3.40 17.56
CA ILE A 130 -0.42 -2.43 16.58
C ILE A 130 -1.49 -3.13 15.73
N ALA A 131 -2.75 -2.72 15.86
CA ALA A 131 -3.90 -3.41 15.27
C ALA A 131 -3.93 -3.47 13.72
N SER A 132 -3.07 -2.69 13.06
CA SER A 132 -2.91 -2.69 11.61
C SER A 132 -1.73 -3.52 11.11
N GLU A 133 -0.92 -4.07 12.00
CA GLU A 133 0.26 -4.85 11.63
C GLU A 133 0.01 -6.35 11.67
N ASN A 134 0.85 -7.08 10.92
CA ASN A 134 0.85 -8.52 10.84
C ASN A 134 2.17 -9.00 10.23
N PHE A 135 2.44 -10.30 10.34
CA PHE A 135 3.58 -10.95 9.67
C PHE A 135 3.08 -11.74 8.46
N THR A 136 3.56 -11.38 7.27
CA THR A 136 3.18 -12.12 6.05
C THR A 136 3.92 -13.45 5.93
N SER A 137 3.49 -14.31 5.01
CA SER A 137 4.07 -15.64 4.82
C SER A 137 5.33 -15.60 3.94
N LEU A 138 6.21 -16.59 4.11
CA LEU A 138 7.43 -16.74 3.29
C LEU A 138 7.10 -16.77 1.79
N SER A 139 6.04 -17.46 1.39
CA SER A 139 5.63 -17.54 -0.03
C SER A 139 5.19 -16.18 -0.59
N VAL A 140 4.60 -15.30 0.23
CA VAL A 140 4.28 -13.92 -0.17
C VAL A 140 5.58 -13.12 -0.38
N LEU A 141 6.55 -13.24 0.55
CA LEU A 141 7.85 -12.58 0.44
C LEU A 141 8.66 -13.06 -0.77
N GLN A 142 8.69 -14.37 -1.04
CA GLN A 142 9.32 -14.95 -2.23
C GLN A 142 8.70 -14.41 -3.53
N THR A 143 7.38 -14.21 -3.54
CA THR A 143 6.69 -13.65 -4.71
C THR A 143 7.05 -12.18 -4.93
N LEU A 144 7.18 -11.40 -3.85
CA LEU A 144 7.59 -9.98 -3.92
C LEU A 144 8.98 -9.79 -4.52
N GLY A 145 9.92 -10.69 -4.21
CA GLY A 145 11.29 -10.68 -4.74
C GLY A 145 11.49 -11.36 -6.10
N SER A 146 10.40 -11.68 -6.82
CA SER A 146 10.46 -12.42 -8.08
C SER A 146 10.73 -11.54 -9.31
N CYS A 147 10.99 -12.17 -10.45
CA CYS A 147 11.24 -11.49 -11.73
C CYS A 147 10.04 -10.67 -12.25
N LEU A 148 8.85 -10.83 -11.66
CA LEU A 148 7.67 -10.02 -11.98
C LEU A 148 7.88 -8.53 -11.69
N HIS A 149 8.88 -8.17 -10.87
CA HIS A 149 9.27 -6.78 -10.65
C HIS A 149 9.72 -6.08 -11.94
N ASN A 150 10.28 -6.82 -12.90
CA ASN A 150 10.93 -6.25 -14.08
C ASN A 150 9.92 -5.83 -15.17
N LYS A 151 8.69 -6.35 -15.16
CA LYS A 151 7.78 -6.22 -16.30
C LYS A 151 6.88 -4.99 -16.18
N TYR A 152 6.98 -4.10 -17.15
CA TYR A 152 6.05 -2.99 -17.34
C TYR A 152 4.81 -3.44 -18.14
N SER A 153 3.60 -3.16 -17.65
CA SER A 153 2.35 -3.71 -18.19
C SER A 153 1.14 -2.78 -18.05
N GLU A 154 1.30 -1.51 -18.41
CA GLU A 154 0.21 -0.53 -18.43
C GLU A 154 -1.00 -1.00 -19.25
N GLY A 155 -2.18 -0.61 -18.77
CA GLY A 155 -3.47 -1.12 -19.22
C GLY A 155 -3.96 -2.30 -18.38
N TYR A 156 -4.86 -3.08 -18.95
CA TYR A 156 -5.52 -4.21 -18.28
C TYR A 156 -5.36 -5.49 -19.11
N PRO A 157 -5.58 -6.69 -18.53
CA PRO A 157 -5.45 -7.95 -19.27
C PRO A 157 -6.23 -7.95 -20.60
N GLY A 158 -5.57 -8.28 -21.70
CA GLY A 158 -6.12 -8.25 -23.06
C GLY A 158 -6.14 -6.88 -23.74
N GLN A 159 -5.84 -5.79 -23.02
CA GLN A 159 -5.78 -4.42 -23.54
C GLN A 159 -4.57 -3.68 -22.93
N ARG A 160 -3.36 -4.16 -23.24
CA ARG A 160 -2.11 -3.58 -22.78
C ARG A 160 -1.56 -2.60 -23.80
N TYR A 161 -0.84 -1.59 -23.31
CA TYR A 161 -0.13 -0.62 -24.16
C TYR A 161 1.18 -1.19 -24.72
N TYR A 162 1.74 -2.21 -24.06
CA TYR A 162 3.00 -2.85 -24.41
C TYR A 162 2.83 -4.35 -24.68
N GLY A 163 3.70 -4.90 -25.53
CA GLY A 163 3.80 -6.34 -25.76
C GLY A 163 4.46 -7.13 -24.62
N GLY A 164 4.49 -8.46 -24.76
CA GLY A 164 5.18 -9.38 -23.85
C GLY A 164 4.49 -9.61 -22.50
N ASN A 165 3.18 -9.40 -22.42
CA ASN A 165 2.41 -9.47 -21.16
C ASN A 165 1.58 -10.76 -21.00
N GLU A 166 1.85 -11.81 -21.77
CA GLU A 166 1.08 -13.07 -21.74
C GLU A 166 0.92 -13.62 -20.31
N HIS A 167 2.04 -13.84 -19.59
CA HIS A 167 2.03 -14.36 -18.23
C HIS A 167 1.64 -13.30 -17.18
N ILE A 168 1.82 -12.01 -17.47
CA ILE A 168 1.34 -10.94 -16.59
C ILE A 168 -0.19 -10.91 -16.60
N ASP A 169 -0.79 -11.08 -17.77
CA ASP A 169 -2.23 -11.15 -17.95
C ASP A 169 -2.82 -12.40 -17.29
N GLU A 170 -2.14 -13.54 -17.40
CA GLU A 170 -2.50 -14.77 -16.66
C GLU A 170 -2.47 -14.53 -15.15
N MET A 171 -1.39 -13.96 -14.63
CA MET A 171 -1.21 -13.66 -13.20
C MET A 171 -2.27 -12.67 -12.69
N GLU A 172 -2.54 -11.59 -13.41
CA GLU A 172 -3.52 -10.58 -12.99
C GLU A 172 -4.95 -11.14 -13.02
N ARG A 173 -5.32 -11.92 -14.05
CA ARG A 173 -6.62 -12.62 -14.09
C ARG A 173 -6.78 -13.62 -12.96
N LEU A 174 -5.74 -14.40 -12.65
CA LEU A 174 -5.74 -15.32 -11.52
C LEU A 174 -5.95 -14.57 -10.20
N THR A 175 -5.31 -13.41 -10.05
CA THR A 175 -5.47 -12.57 -8.86
C THR A 175 -6.90 -12.06 -8.72
N GLN A 176 -7.48 -11.55 -9.81
CA GLN A 176 -8.86 -11.08 -9.85
C GLN A 176 -9.84 -12.21 -9.51
N GLN A 177 -9.66 -13.39 -10.10
CA GLN A 177 -10.46 -14.59 -9.81
C GLN A 177 -10.39 -14.96 -8.32
N ARG A 178 -9.18 -15.13 -7.77
CA ARG A 178 -9.00 -15.48 -6.36
C ARG A 178 -9.58 -14.43 -5.42
N ALA A 179 -9.52 -13.16 -5.79
CA ALA A 179 -10.10 -12.08 -5.00
C ALA A 179 -11.63 -12.23 -4.91
N LEU A 180 -12.31 -12.47 -6.04
CA LEU A 180 -13.75 -12.71 -6.04
C LEU A 180 -14.13 -13.98 -5.26
N GLU A 181 -13.41 -15.09 -5.48
CA GLU A 181 -13.65 -16.37 -4.78
C GLU A 181 -13.49 -16.23 -3.26
N THR A 182 -12.45 -15.55 -2.79
CA THR A 182 -12.16 -15.35 -1.35
C THR A 182 -13.35 -14.70 -0.63
N TYR A 183 -14.04 -13.79 -1.29
CA TYR A 183 -15.21 -13.09 -0.74
C TYR A 183 -16.55 -13.68 -1.19
N GLY A 184 -16.55 -14.82 -1.91
CA GLY A 184 -17.76 -15.51 -2.34
C GLY A 184 -18.58 -14.72 -3.37
N LEU A 185 -17.88 -13.97 -4.22
CA LEU A 185 -18.49 -13.08 -5.20
C LEU A 185 -18.51 -13.72 -6.58
N THR A 186 -19.56 -13.43 -7.35
CA THR A 186 -19.70 -13.94 -8.72
C THR A 186 -19.32 -12.85 -9.74
N PRO A 187 -18.59 -13.19 -10.83
CA PRO A 187 -18.10 -12.20 -11.80
C PRO A 187 -19.17 -11.39 -12.54
N ASP A 188 -20.41 -11.90 -12.60
CA ASP A 188 -21.57 -11.22 -13.18
C ASP A 188 -22.08 -10.06 -12.32
N LYS A 189 -21.92 -10.16 -10.99
CA LYS A 189 -22.37 -9.15 -10.03
C LYS A 189 -21.25 -8.26 -9.52
N TRP A 190 -20.01 -8.74 -9.58
CA TRP A 190 -18.86 -8.05 -9.02
C TRP A 190 -17.65 -8.11 -9.96
N GLY A 191 -16.97 -6.98 -10.07
CA GLY A 191 -15.61 -6.90 -10.59
C GLY A 191 -14.64 -6.49 -9.48
N VAL A 192 -13.34 -6.59 -9.79
CA VAL A 192 -12.27 -6.17 -8.88
C VAL A 192 -11.12 -5.57 -9.67
N ASN A 193 -10.60 -4.43 -9.21
CA ASN A 193 -9.33 -3.87 -9.62
C ASN A 193 -8.27 -4.21 -8.57
N VAL A 194 -7.20 -4.86 -9.02
CA VAL A 194 -6.11 -5.37 -8.17
C VAL A 194 -4.83 -4.55 -8.26
N GLN A 195 -4.84 -3.46 -9.02
CA GLN A 195 -3.67 -2.62 -9.28
C GLN A 195 -3.40 -1.47 -8.29
N PRO A 196 -4.31 -1.04 -7.38
CA PRO A 196 -3.98 0.05 -6.45
C PRO A 196 -2.75 -0.25 -5.59
N TYR A 197 -1.81 0.68 -5.55
CA TYR A 197 -0.53 0.46 -4.84
C TYR A 197 -0.70 0.30 -3.32
N SER A 198 -1.77 0.84 -2.73
CA SER A 198 -2.10 0.69 -1.32
C SER A 198 -3.57 1.08 -1.05
N GLY A 199 -4.01 1.06 0.21
CA GLY A 199 -5.37 1.42 0.59
C GLY A 199 -5.72 2.90 0.36
N SER A 200 -4.79 3.82 0.66
CA SER A 200 -5.05 5.26 0.45
C SER A 200 -5.23 5.61 -1.03
N PRO A 201 -4.36 5.18 -1.96
CA PRO A 201 -4.59 5.32 -3.40
C PRO A 201 -5.87 4.61 -3.88
N ALA A 202 -6.22 3.44 -3.32
CA ALA A 202 -7.45 2.73 -3.69
C ALA A 202 -8.70 3.58 -3.40
N ASN A 203 -8.79 4.16 -2.20
CA ASN A 203 -9.89 5.06 -1.85
C ASN A 203 -9.90 6.30 -2.74
N LEU A 204 -8.74 6.93 -2.96
CA LEU A 204 -8.63 8.10 -3.82
C LEU A 204 -9.08 7.81 -5.26
N ALA A 205 -8.73 6.66 -5.83
CA ALA A 205 -9.17 6.26 -7.16
C ALA A 205 -10.69 6.10 -7.25
N VAL A 206 -11.33 5.53 -6.21
CA VAL A 206 -12.79 5.49 -6.15
C VAL A 206 -13.37 6.91 -6.16
N TYR A 207 -12.86 7.81 -5.31
CA TYR A 207 -13.39 9.17 -5.23
C TYR A 207 -13.20 9.93 -6.55
N THR A 208 -12.03 9.81 -7.18
CA THR A 208 -11.76 10.44 -8.47
C THR A 208 -12.72 9.93 -9.55
N GLY A 209 -12.93 8.61 -9.64
CA GLY A 209 -13.79 8.02 -10.67
C GLY A 209 -15.30 8.24 -10.43
N ILE A 210 -15.73 8.24 -9.16
CA ILE A 210 -17.16 8.21 -8.79
C ILE A 210 -17.65 9.54 -8.25
N VAL A 211 -16.87 10.20 -7.39
CA VAL A 211 -17.30 11.40 -6.67
C VAL A 211 -17.02 12.65 -7.48
N GLU A 212 -15.86 12.71 -8.17
CA GLU A 212 -15.36 13.85 -8.95
C GLU A 212 -15.03 15.08 -8.07
N PRO A 213 -14.20 16.05 -8.55
CA PRO A 213 -13.75 17.18 -7.74
C PRO A 213 -14.89 17.94 -7.07
N HIS A 214 -14.71 18.32 -5.81
CA HIS A 214 -15.70 18.97 -4.92
C HIS A 214 -16.99 18.18 -4.66
N GLY A 215 -17.10 16.95 -5.16
CA GLY A 215 -18.21 16.07 -4.78
C GLY A 215 -18.18 15.76 -3.29
N ARG A 216 -19.36 15.51 -2.72
CA ARG A 216 -19.56 15.41 -1.27
C ARG A 216 -19.36 13.99 -0.75
N ILE A 217 -18.56 13.84 0.30
CA ILE A 217 -18.22 12.56 0.94
C ILE A 217 -18.54 12.62 2.43
N MET A 218 -19.14 11.57 2.97
CA MET A 218 -19.26 11.38 4.43
C MET A 218 -18.51 10.15 4.90
N GLY A 219 -17.69 10.30 5.93
CA GLY A 219 -16.92 9.22 6.57
C GLY A 219 -16.89 9.40 8.09
N LEU A 220 -16.49 8.36 8.82
CA LEU A 220 -16.37 8.45 10.28
C LEU A 220 -15.27 9.46 10.64
N ASP A 221 -15.53 10.31 11.63
CA ASP A 221 -14.55 11.28 12.10
C ASP A 221 -13.25 10.59 12.56
N LEU A 222 -12.10 11.19 12.24
CA LEU A 222 -10.80 10.58 12.55
C LEU A 222 -10.64 10.32 14.07
N PRO A 223 -10.98 11.27 14.97
CA PRO A 223 -10.87 11.04 16.41
C PRO A 223 -11.84 9.98 16.94
N ASP A 224 -12.92 9.69 16.21
CA ASP A 224 -13.97 8.75 16.58
C ASP A 224 -13.71 7.34 15.99
N GLY A 225 -12.54 7.13 15.39
CA GLY A 225 -12.11 5.82 14.88
C GLY A 225 -12.11 5.70 13.36
N GLY A 226 -12.37 6.78 12.64
CA GLY A 226 -12.25 6.85 11.18
C GLY A 226 -10.81 6.77 10.67
N HIS A 227 -10.63 6.93 9.36
CA HIS A 227 -9.31 6.95 8.73
C HIS A 227 -9.08 8.27 7.99
N LEU A 228 -7.82 8.70 7.87
CA LEU A 228 -7.44 9.94 7.19
C LEU A 228 -8.02 10.04 5.77
N THR A 229 -8.11 8.91 5.05
CA THR A 229 -8.59 8.89 3.66
C THR A 229 -10.10 9.01 3.53
N HIS A 230 -10.84 9.01 4.64
CA HIS A 230 -12.30 9.20 4.64
C HIS A 230 -12.69 10.69 4.68
N GLY A 231 -11.69 11.57 4.81
CA GLY A 231 -11.87 13.01 4.96
C GLY A 231 -11.48 13.46 6.36
N TYR A 232 -10.47 14.31 6.44
CA TYR A 232 -10.04 14.94 7.68
C TYR A 232 -9.54 16.37 7.43
N PHE A 233 -10.10 17.29 8.21
CA PHE A 233 -9.77 18.70 8.25
C PHE A 233 -10.01 19.24 9.66
N THR A 234 -9.30 20.30 10.01
CA THR A 234 -9.57 21.11 11.20
C THR A 234 -10.24 22.41 10.77
N GLU A 235 -10.68 23.21 11.73
CA GLU A 235 -11.24 24.55 11.47
C GLU A 235 -10.34 25.43 10.58
N LYS A 236 -9.01 25.23 10.64
CA LYS A 236 -8.03 26.08 9.96
C LYS A 236 -7.38 25.42 8.75
N LYS A 237 -7.48 24.09 8.60
CA LYS A 237 -6.68 23.38 7.59
C LYS A 237 -7.32 22.06 7.15
N LYS A 238 -7.41 21.87 5.84
CA LYS A 238 -7.64 20.57 5.21
C LYS A 238 -6.36 19.73 5.31
N ILE A 239 -6.41 18.58 5.99
CA ILE A 239 -5.23 17.75 6.29
C ILE A 239 -5.11 16.60 5.29
N SER A 240 -6.21 15.88 5.06
CA SER A 240 -6.26 14.79 4.09
C SER A 240 -6.40 15.32 2.66
N ALA A 241 -5.79 14.64 1.69
CA ALA A 241 -6.03 14.89 0.27
C ALA A 241 -7.52 14.76 -0.09
N THR A 242 -8.25 13.83 0.57
CA THR A 242 -9.70 13.68 0.41
C THR A 242 -10.41 15.01 0.69
N SER A 243 -10.15 15.67 1.81
CA SER A 243 -10.78 16.97 2.10
C SER A 243 -10.25 18.12 1.25
N MET A 244 -9.06 18.00 0.65
CA MET A 244 -8.51 19.00 -0.27
C MET A 244 -9.24 19.00 -1.60
N PHE A 245 -9.46 17.82 -2.19
CA PHE A 245 -10.02 17.67 -3.54
C PHE A 245 -11.55 17.43 -3.55
N PHE A 246 -12.12 17.00 -2.43
CA PHE A 246 -13.54 16.72 -2.24
C PHE A 246 -14.08 17.47 -1.03
N GLU A 247 -15.40 17.65 -0.96
CA GLU A 247 -16.04 18.25 0.21
C GLU A 247 -16.44 17.13 1.18
N SER A 248 -15.67 16.96 2.25
CA SER A 248 -15.92 15.93 3.27
C SER A 248 -16.68 16.49 4.46
N MET A 249 -17.66 15.75 5.01
CA MET A 249 -18.28 16.04 6.30
C MET A 249 -18.31 14.78 7.17
N PRO A 250 -17.77 14.79 8.40
CA PRO A 250 -17.73 13.59 9.22
C PRO A 250 -19.09 13.24 9.82
N TYR A 251 -19.33 11.96 10.02
CA TYR A 251 -20.28 11.47 11.03
C TYR A 251 -19.52 10.95 12.26
N LYS A 252 -20.20 10.83 13.40
CA LYS A 252 -19.56 10.64 14.70
C LYS A 252 -20.07 9.43 15.44
N VAL A 253 -19.36 9.07 16.51
CA VAL A 253 -19.89 8.18 17.53
C VAL A 253 -20.63 8.97 18.60
N ASN A 254 -21.61 8.34 19.23
CA ASN A 254 -22.18 8.82 20.47
C ASN A 254 -21.09 8.76 21.56
N LYS A 255 -20.83 9.90 22.21
CA LYS A 255 -19.71 10.03 23.16
C LYS A 255 -19.83 9.17 24.41
N GLU A 256 -21.05 8.82 24.81
CA GLU A 256 -21.33 8.07 26.04
C GLU A 256 -21.18 6.56 25.78
N THR A 257 -21.71 6.08 24.66
CA THR A 257 -21.69 4.65 24.31
C THR A 257 -20.46 4.25 23.51
N GLY A 258 -19.83 5.18 22.81
CA GLY A 258 -18.75 4.94 21.84
C GLY A 258 -19.21 4.27 20.54
N LEU A 259 -20.52 4.10 20.33
CA LEU A 259 -21.11 3.50 19.12
C LEU A 259 -21.41 4.56 18.07
N ILE A 260 -21.33 4.22 16.79
CA ILE A 260 -21.72 5.12 15.69
C ILE A 260 -23.17 5.59 15.90
N ASP A 261 -23.38 6.91 15.80
CA ASP A 261 -24.72 7.51 15.86
C ASP A 261 -25.35 7.52 14.47
N TYR A 262 -26.02 6.41 14.12
CA TYR A 262 -26.64 6.22 12.82
C TYR A 262 -27.80 7.20 12.54
N ASP A 263 -28.50 7.66 13.58
CA ASP A 263 -29.60 8.59 13.42
C ASP A 263 -29.09 10.00 13.14
N GLN A 264 -28.04 10.42 13.85
CA GLN A 264 -27.33 11.65 13.51
C GLN A 264 -26.74 11.59 12.10
N LEU A 265 -26.12 10.46 11.71
CA LEU A 265 -25.63 10.26 10.34
C LEU A 265 -26.76 10.45 9.31
N SER A 266 -27.94 9.85 9.54
CA SER A 266 -29.09 10.00 8.64
C SER A 266 -29.54 11.46 8.52
N GLN A 267 -29.67 12.17 9.64
CA GLN A 267 -30.04 13.59 9.66
C GLN A 267 -29.01 14.46 8.91
N LEU A 268 -27.73 14.26 9.20
CA LEU A 268 -26.64 15.00 8.57
C LEU A 268 -26.55 14.72 7.07
N ALA A 269 -26.71 13.47 6.64
CA ALA A 269 -26.73 13.10 5.23
C ALA A 269 -27.88 13.78 4.49
N ASN A 270 -29.05 13.92 5.11
CA ASN A 270 -30.20 14.62 4.52
C ASN A 270 -29.97 16.12 4.30
N LEU A 271 -29.12 16.75 5.11
CA LEU A 271 -28.73 18.16 4.94
C LEU A 271 -27.55 18.32 3.96
N PHE A 272 -26.56 17.46 4.10
CA PHE A 272 -25.30 17.56 3.35
C PHE A 272 -25.37 16.95 1.96
N LYS A 273 -26.32 16.04 1.68
CA LYS A 273 -26.49 15.39 0.37
C LYS A 273 -25.18 14.79 -0.18
N PRO A 274 -24.57 13.82 0.52
CA PRO A 274 -23.35 13.18 0.05
C PRO A 274 -23.58 12.44 -1.27
N LYS A 275 -22.58 12.46 -2.15
CA LYS A 275 -22.53 11.57 -3.33
C LYS A 275 -22.04 10.17 -2.94
N LEU A 276 -21.22 10.08 -1.89
CA LEU A 276 -20.68 8.83 -1.36
C LEU A 276 -20.70 8.85 0.18
N ILE A 277 -21.18 7.76 0.79
CA ILE A 277 -21.04 7.49 2.22
C ILE A 277 -20.06 6.33 2.41
N ILE A 278 -19.12 6.48 3.35
CA ILE A 278 -18.08 5.52 3.67
C ILE A 278 -18.44 4.81 4.97
N ALA A 279 -18.62 3.50 4.92
CA ALA A 279 -18.71 2.59 6.07
C ALA A 279 -17.34 1.91 6.28
N GLY A 280 -16.46 2.56 7.04
CA GLY A 280 -15.08 2.09 7.21
C GLY A 280 -14.45 2.61 8.49
N ILE A 281 -13.53 1.82 9.05
CA ILE A 281 -12.95 2.06 10.38
C ILE A 281 -11.45 1.81 10.41
N SER A 282 -10.76 2.50 11.32
CA SER A 282 -9.39 2.20 11.74
C SER A 282 -9.27 1.92 13.24
N CYS A 283 -10.13 2.50 14.06
CA CYS A 283 -10.18 2.26 15.50
C CYS A 283 -11.63 2.19 15.98
N TYR A 284 -12.31 1.10 15.67
CA TYR A 284 -13.68 0.85 16.12
C TYR A 284 -13.84 -0.65 16.43
N PRO A 285 -14.11 -1.03 17.69
CA PRO A 285 -14.08 -2.43 18.11
C PRO A 285 -15.39 -3.18 17.85
N ARG A 286 -16.38 -2.55 17.20
CA ARG A 286 -17.69 -3.13 16.92
C ARG A 286 -17.91 -3.39 15.44
N ASP A 287 -18.85 -4.27 15.16
CA ASP A 287 -19.32 -4.54 13.82
C ASP A 287 -20.13 -3.34 13.28
N LEU A 288 -20.03 -3.09 11.97
CA LEU A 288 -20.78 -2.03 11.30
C LEU A 288 -22.14 -2.54 10.85
N ASP A 289 -23.20 -1.77 11.10
CA ASP A 289 -24.53 -2.01 10.53
C ASP A 289 -24.60 -1.54 9.07
N TYR A 290 -24.13 -2.40 8.16
CA TYR A 290 -24.14 -2.12 6.72
C TYR A 290 -25.55 -1.96 6.15
N LYS A 291 -26.57 -2.59 6.75
CA LYS A 291 -27.96 -2.43 6.34
C LYS A 291 -28.43 -1.00 6.63
N ARG A 292 -28.17 -0.49 7.83
CA ARG A 292 -28.51 0.89 8.18
C ARG A 292 -27.77 1.91 7.31
N PHE A 293 -26.50 1.66 6.99
CA PHE A 293 -25.77 2.50 6.03
C PHE A 293 -26.42 2.50 4.64
N ARG A 294 -26.87 1.34 4.14
CA ARG A 294 -27.56 1.22 2.84
C ARG A 294 -28.84 2.02 2.79
N GLU A 295 -29.67 1.93 3.83
CA GLU A 295 -30.91 2.71 3.95
C GLU A 295 -30.63 4.22 3.84
N ILE A 296 -29.63 4.71 4.55
CA ILE A 296 -29.26 6.14 4.56
C ILE A 296 -28.70 6.58 3.20
N ALA A 297 -27.89 5.72 2.55
CA ALA A 297 -27.36 5.98 1.23
C ALA A 297 -28.48 6.04 0.17
N ASP A 298 -29.45 5.11 0.22
CA ASP A 298 -30.59 5.10 -0.70
C ASP A 298 -31.48 6.34 -0.54
N GLN A 299 -31.75 6.77 0.69
CA GLN A 299 -32.51 7.99 0.98
C GLN A 299 -31.90 9.24 0.34
N ASN A 300 -30.57 9.26 0.15
CA ASN A 300 -29.85 10.38 -0.43
C ASN A 300 -29.35 10.11 -1.87
N ASN A 301 -29.74 8.97 -2.47
CA ASN A 301 -29.24 8.51 -3.77
C ASN A 301 -27.70 8.48 -3.85
N SER A 302 -27.05 8.24 -2.72
CA SER A 302 -25.60 8.14 -2.57
C SER A 302 -25.12 6.74 -2.95
N TYR A 303 -23.86 6.64 -3.38
CA TYR A 303 -23.16 5.36 -3.36
C TYR A 303 -22.75 5.01 -1.92
N LEU A 304 -22.72 3.72 -1.62
CA LEU A 304 -22.18 3.19 -0.36
C LEU A 304 -20.84 2.48 -0.63
N LEU A 305 -19.77 2.98 -0.01
CA LEU A 305 -18.47 2.35 0.01
C LEU A 305 -18.20 1.73 1.37
N ALA A 306 -17.80 0.47 1.42
CA ALA A 306 -17.16 -0.09 2.60
C ALA A 306 -15.63 -0.05 2.46
N ASP A 307 -14.94 0.54 3.43
CA ASP A 307 -13.49 0.37 3.57
C ASP A 307 -13.24 -0.69 4.64
N MET A 308 -13.05 -1.93 4.19
CA MET A 308 -12.89 -3.08 5.07
C MET A 308 -11.42 -3.36 5.40
N ALA A 309 -10.50 -2.42 5.20
CA ALA A 309 -9.05 -2.63 5.34
C ALA A 309 -8.66 -3.34 6.65
N HIS A 310 -9.29 -2.98 7.76
CA HIS A 310 -9.02 -3.57 9.07
C HIS A 310 -9.65 -4.96 9.25
N VAL A 311 -10.79 -5.26 8.62
CA VAL A 311 -11.56 -6.50 8.86
C VAL A 311 -11.56 -7.46 7.67
N SER A 312 -10.82 -7.17 6.60
CA SER A 312 -10.83 -7.95 5.36
C SER A 312 -10.52 -9.43 5.55
N GLY A 313 -9.58 -9.76 6.43
CA GLY A 313 -9.32 -11.15 6.81
C GLY A 313 -10.48 -11.83 7.56
N LEU A 314 -11.16 -11.10 8.45
CA LEU A 314 -12.33 -11.59 9.18
C LEU A 314 -13.53 -11.80 8.23
N VAL A 315 -13.72 -10.90 7.27
CA VAL A 315 -14.76 -11.04 6.22
C VAL A 315 -14.45 -12.23 5.31
N ALA A 316 -13.19 -12.41 4.89
CA ALA A 316 -12.74 -13.56 4.11
C ALA A 316 -13.02 -14.89 4.84
N ALA A 317 -12.80 -14.94 6.16
CA ALA A 317 -13.09 -16.09 7.01
C ALA A 317 -14.58 -16.27 7.40
N ARG A 318 -15.47 -15.35 6.98
CA ARG A 318 -16.90 -15.31 7.35
C ARG A 318 -17.14 -15.16 8.86
N LEU A 319 -16.32 -14.33 9.52
CA LEU A 319 -16.36 -14.07 10.97
C LEU A 319 -16.66 -12.60 11.31
N ALA A 320 -17.02 -11.80 10.31
CA ALA A 320 -17.50 -10.43 10.42
C ALA A 320 -18.68 -10.23 9.46
N PRO A 321 -19.53 -9.21 9.66
CA PRO A 321 -20.62 -8.90 8.72
C PRO A 321 -20.11 -8.71 7.30
N ASN A 322 -20.92 -9.11 6.33
CA ASN A 322 -20.53 -9.10 4.92
C ASN A 322 -20.85 -7.74 4.27
N PRO A 323 -19.86 -6.85 4.00
CA PRO A 323 -20.13 -5.57 3.34
C PRO A 323 -20.66 -5.74 1.91
N PHE A 324 -20.32 -6.85 1.23
CA PHE A 324 -20.72 -7.10 -0.16
C PHE A 324 -22.22 -7.34 -0.34
N GLU A 325 -22.95 -7.60 0.73
CA GLU A 325 -24.42 -7.72 0.67
C GLU A 325 -25.08 -6.36 0.37
N TYR A 326 -24.53 -5.27 0.92
CA TYR A 326 -25.18 -3.95 0.94
C TYR A 326 -24.45 -2.89 0.13
N CYS A 327 -23.11 -2.95 0.08
CA CYS A 327 -22.31 -1.88 -0.50
C CYS A 327 -22.25 -1.94 -2.02
N ASP A 328 -22.07 -0.77 -2.64
CA ASP A 328 -21.84 -0.64 -4.08
C ASP A 328 -20.37 -0.88 -4.44
N ILE A 329 -19.48 -0.45 -3.53
CA ILE A 329 -18.02 -0.49 -3.69
C ILE A 329 -17.43 -1.01 -2.38
N VAL A 330 -16.40 -1.84 -2.46
CA VAL A 330 -15.64 -2.27 -1.28
C VAL A 330 -14.16 -2.08 -1.56
N THR A 331 -13.49 -1.27 -0.74
CA THR A 331 -12.04 -1.10 -0.78
C THR A 331 -11.39 -1.84 0.38
N THR A 332 -10.15 -2.27 0.18
CA THR A 332 -9.36 -2.87 1.25
C THR A 332 -7.87 -2.74 1.01
N THR A 333 -7.11 -2.76 2.09
CA THR A 333 -5.69 -3.14 2.06
C THR A 333 -5.51 -4.66 2.09
N THR A 334 -4.37 -5.14 1.61
CA THR A 334 -4.07 -6.59 1.61
C THR A 334 -3.16 -7.06 2.75
N HIS A 335 -2.54 -6.16 3.53
CA HIS A 335 -1.49 -6.50 4.51
C HIS A 335 -1.97 -6.73 5.96
N LYS A 336 -3.10 -6.15 6.37
CA LYS A 336 -3.56 -6.14 7.77
C LYS A 336 -4.07 -7.51 8.24
N THR A 337 -5.36 -7.66 8.52
CA THR A 337 -5.95 -8.96 8.89
C THR A 337 -5.91 -9.96 7.74
N LEU A 338 -5.85 -9.52 6.47
CA LEU A 338 -5.66 -10.41 5.32
C LEU A 338 -4.23 -10.99 5.22
N ARG A 339 -3.25 -10.42 5.92
CA ARG A 339 -1.88 -10.95 6.08
C ARG A 339 -1.07 -11.11 4.76
N GLY A 340 -1.46 -10.41 3.70
CA GLY A 340 -0.75 -10.37 2.42
C GLY A 340 0.32 -9.27 2.31
N PRO A 341 0.75 -8.91 1.08
CA PRO A 341 1.71 -7.83 0.86
C PRO A 341 1.06 -6.45 1.05
N ARG A 342 1.85 -5.38 0.99
CA ARG A 342 1.32 -4.01 0.93
C ARG A 342 0.77 -3.72 -0.46
N ALA A 343 -0.55 -3.76 -0.61
CA ALA A 343 -1.30 -3.35 -1.80
C ALA A 343 -2.74 -2.94 -1.41
N GLY A 344 -3.52 -2.46 -2.38
CA GLY A 344 -4.94 -2.17 -2.25
C GLY A 344 -5.78 -2.92 -3.29
N LEU A 345 -7.04 -3.21 -2.96
CA LEU A 345 -8.04 -3.78 -3.87
C LEU A 345 -9.28 -2.88 -3.89
N ILE A 346 -9.92 -2.79 -5.05
CA ILE A 346 -11.23 -2.13 -5.21
C ILE A 346 -12.19 -3.10 -5.87
N PHE A 347 -13.17 -3.56 -5.10
CA PHE A 347 -14.31 -4.33 -5.61
C PHE A 347 -15.45 -3.39 -5.95
N TYR A 348 -16.18 -3.67 -7.01
CA TYR A 348 -17.30 -2.85 -7.46
C TYR A 348 -18.43 -3.71 -8.04
N ARG A 349 -19.67 -3.27 -7.82
CA ARG A 349 -20.84 -3.92 -8.41
C ARG A 349 -20.90 -3.75 -9.93
N ARG A 350 -21.44 -4.78 -10.59
CA ARG A 350 -21.79 -4.86 -12.01
C ARG A 350 -23.29 -5.14 -12.15
N GLY A 351 -23.82 -4.99 -13.36
CA GLY A 351 -25.22 -5.28 -13.67
C GLY A 351 -26.17 -4.10 -13.40
N VAL A 352 -27.42 -4.39 -13.06
CA VAL A 352 -28.47 -3.38 -12.83
C VAL A 352 -28.35 -2.81 -11.43
N ARG A 353 -28.30 -1.48 -11.32
CA ARG A 353 -28.30 -0.73 -10.07
C ARG A 353 -29.71 -0.47 -9.56
N LYS A 354 -30.59 0.04 -10.43
CA LYS A 354 -32.00 0.29 -10.09
C LYS A 354 -32.90 0.18 -11.31
N VAL A 355 -34.15 -0.23 -11.08
CA VAL A 355 -35.21 -0.20 -12.09
C VAL A 355 -36.04 1.06 -11.85
N THR A 356 -36.12 1.91 -12.86
CA THR A 356 -36.88 3.16 -12.83
C THR A 356 -38.10 3.04 -13.75
N LYS A 357 -39.02 4.01 -13.69
CA LYS A 357 -40.16 4.07 -14.62
C LYS A 357 -39.72 4.13 -16.10
N THR A 358 -38.51 4.59 -16.37
CA THR A 358 -37.94 4.76 -17.72
C THR A 358 -36.98 3.64 -18.13
N GLY A 359 -36.83 2.60 -17.31
CA GLY A 359 -35.97 1.44 -17.60
C GLY A 359 -34.92 1.16 -16.53
N GLU A 360 -34.00 0.25 -16.85
CA GLU A 360 -32.91 -0.18 -15.98
C GLU A 360 -31.71 0.78 -16.03
N GLU A 361 -31.31 1.31 -14.87
CA GLU A 361 -30.02 1.98 -14.70
C GLU A 361 -28.96 0.94 -14.35
N LYS A 362 -27.93 0.80 -15.19
CA LYS A 362 -26.80 -0.10 -14.95
C LYS A 362 -25.71 0.57 -14.10
N TYR A 363 -24.98 -0.23 -13.34
CA TYR A 363 -23.76 0.23 -12.67
C TYR A 363 -22.72 0.67 -13.71
N ILE A 364 -22.14 1.85 -13.51
CA ILE A 364 -21.04 2.41 -14.32
C ILE A 364 -19.69 2.33 -13.59
N LEU A 365 -19.64 1.60 -12.47
CA LEU A 365 -18.51 1.63 -11.53
C LEU A 365 -17.23 1.08 -12.14
N GLU A 366 -17.32 -0.01 -12.92
CA GLU A 366 -16.17 -0.67 -13.51
C GLU A 366 -15.33 0.25 -14.39
N SER A 367 -15.95 0.90 -15.38
CA SER A 367 -15.24 1.78 -16.31
C SER A 367 -14.65 2.98 -15.58
N LYS A 368 -15.45 3.63 -14.71
CA LYS A 368 -15.03 4.80 -13.95
C LYS A 368 -13.88 4.51 -12.99
N ILE A 369 -13.95 3.42 -12.23
CA ILE A 369 -12.90 3.04 -11.27
C ILE A 369 -11.64 2.59 -12.01
N ASN A 370 -11.76 1.74 -13.03
CA ASN A 370 -10.59 1.27 -13.78
C ASN A 370 -9.87 2.44 -14.47
N GLN A 371 -10.61 3.38 -15.09
CA GLN A 371 -10.02 4.57 -15.70
C GLN A 371 -9.37 5.52 -14.67
N ALA A 372 -9.96 5.65 -13.48
CA ALA A 372 -9.38 6.45 -12.41
C ALA A 372 -8.09 5.84 -11.85
N VAL A 373 -8.01 4.51 -11.72
CA VAL A 373 -6.76 3.82 -11.36
C VAL A 373 -5.71 4.04 -12.45
N PHE A 374 -6.03 3.70 -13.70
CA PHE A 374 -5.16 3.91 -14.85
C PHE A 374 -6.00 4.27 -16.09
N PRO A 375 -5.66 5.34 -16.83
CA PRO A 375 -4.46 6.19 -16.72
C PRO A 375 -4.62 7.37 -15.74
N GLY A 376 -5.69 7.43 -14.95
CA GLY A 376 -6.03 8.61 -14.15
C GLY A 376 -5.01 8.98 -13.07
N LEU A 377 -4.56 8.00 -12.26
CA LEU A 377 -3.75 8.26 -11.06
C LEU A 377 -2.43 7.48 -11.00
N GLN A 378 -2.39 6.28 -11.59
CA GLN A 378 -1.21 5.40 -11.60
C GLN A 378 -0.72 5.18 -13.04
N GLY A 379 0.54 4.75 -13.16
CA GLY A 379 1.14 4.25 -14.42
C GLY A 379 1.22 2.73 -14.41
N GLY A 380 2.40 2.16 -14.68
CA GLY A 380 2.65 0.72 -14.64
C GLY A 380 2.24 0.02 -13.32
N PRO A 381 1.51 -1.11 -13.36
CA PRO A 381 1.12 -1.84 -12.16
C PRO A 381 2.31 -2.60 -11.54
N HIS A 382 2.29 -2.78 -10.21
CA HIS A 382 3.33 -3.53 -9.48
C HIS A 382 3.06 -5.04 -9.55
N ASN A 383 3.43 -5.68 -10.66
CA ASN A 383 3.10 -7.09 -10.94
C ASN A 383 3.54 -8.10 -9.86
N HIS A 384 4.72 -7.92 -9.29
CA HIS A 384 5.23 -8.70 -8.15
C HIS A 384 4.34 -8.57 -6.90
N ALA A 385 3.80 -7.39 -6.61
CA ALA A 385 2.86 -7.18 -5.52
C ALA A 385 1.49 -7.80 -5.81
N ILE A 386 0.99 -7.69 -7.05
CA ILE A 386 -0.28 -8.31 -7.48
C ILE A 386 -0.20 -9.83 -7.35
N ALA A 387 0.89 -10.44 -7.82
CA ALA A 387 1.13 -11.87 -7.66
C ALA A 387 1.22 -12.28 -6.19
N ALA A 388 1.89 -11.49 -5.35
CA ALA A 388 1.96 -11.73 -3.92
C ALA A 388 0.58 -11.62 -3.24
N VAL A 389 -0.31 -10.76 -3.75
CA VAL A 389 -1.72 -10.72 -3.35
C VAL A 389 -2.44 -12.01 -3.75
N ALA A 390 -2.24 -12.54 -4.95
CA ALA A 390 -2.82 -13.83 -5.35
C ALA A 390 -2.38 -14.98 -4.42
N THR A 391 -1.13 -14.97 -3.97
CA THR A 391 -0.62 -15.94 -2.98
C THR A 391 -1.36 -15.81 -1.65
N ALA A 392 -1.49 -14.58 -1.13
CA ALA A 392 -2.21 -14.33 0.12
C ALA A 392 -3.71 -14.68 0.04
N LEU A 393 -4.37 -14.37 -1.07
CA LEU A 393 -5.78 -14.71 -1.31
C LEU A 393 -5.99 -16.23 -1.33
N LYS A 394 -5.06 -16.99 -1.92
CA LYS A 394 -5.14 -18.46 -1.87
C LYS A 394 -5.03 -18.99 -0.44
N GLN A 395 -4.16 -18.41 0.38
CA GLN A 395 -4.06 -18.75 1.80
C GLN A 395 -5.34 -18.39 2.56
N ALA A 396 -5.95 -17.25 2.24
CA ALA A 396 -7.18 -16.79 2.88
C ALA A 396 -8.40 -17.71 2.63
N GLN A 397 -8.34 -18.56 1.61
CA GLN A 397 -9.37 -19.56 1.30
C GLN A 397 -9.24 -20.86 2.13
N SER A 398 -8.18 -21.02 2.93
CA SER A 398 -7.91 -22.27 3.64
C SER A 398 -8.64 -22.37 5.00
N SER A 399 -8.83 -23.58 5.50
CA SER A 399 -9.37 -23.85 6.84
C SER A 399 -8.48 -23.26 7.94
N GLU A 400 -7.16 -23.38 7.80
CA GLU A 400 -6.16 -22.88 8.74
C GLU A 400 -6.23 -21.35 8.86
N PHE A 401 -6.51 -20.64 7.76
CA PHE A 401 -6.72 -19.19 7.81
C PHE A 401 -8.00 -18.84 8.56
N LYS A 402 -9.08 -19.60 8.38
CA LYS A 402 -10.32 -19.40 9.13
C LYS A 402 -10.12 -19.64 10.63
N GLU A 403 -9.43 -20.72 11.01
CA GLU A 403 -9.07 -21.01 12.40
C GLU A 403 -8.19 -19.91 13.00
N TYR A 404 -7.20 -19.42 12.24
CA TYR A 404 -6.38 -18.27 12.62
C TYR A 404 -7.26 -17.04 12.93
N GLN A 405 -8.22 -16.69 12.06
CA GLN A 405 -9.08 -15.53 12.29
C GLN A 405 -10.04 -15.72 13.47
N GLN A 406 -10.49 -16.96 13.74
CA GLN A 406 -11.24 -17.27 14.96
C GLN A 406 -10.39 -16.99 16.20
N GLN A 407 -9.14 -17.47 16.22
CA GLN A 407 -8.20 -17.23 17.31
C GLN A 407 -7.91 -15.73 17.49
N VAL A 408 -7.82 -14.95 16.41
CA VAL A 408 -7.65 -13.48 16.48
C VAL A 408 -8.77 -12.84 17.30
N LYS A 409 -10.03 -13.22 17.03
CA LYS A 409 -11.20 -12.71 17.76
C LYS A 409 -11.22 -13.17 19.22
N LEU A 410 -10.91 -14.45 19.47
CA LEU A 410 -10.85 -15.00 20.84
C LEU A 410 -9.79 -14.28 21.67
N ASN A 411 -8.60 -14.08 21.09
CA ASN A 411 -7.51 -13.33 21.70
C ASN A 411 -7.91 -11.88 21.98
N ALA A 412 -8.59 -11.19 21.06
CA ALA A 412 -9.01 -9.81 21.27
C ALA A 412 -10.04 -9.69 22.41
N LYS A 413 -11.00 -10.62 22.49
CA LYS A 413 -11.96 -10.70 23.60
C LYS A 413 -11.27 -10.99 24.94
N CYS A 414 -10.31 -11.91 24.95
CA CYS A 414 -9.50 -12.21 26.13
C CYS A 414 -8.73 -10.95 26.59
N LEU A 415 -8.03 -10.27 25.69
CA LEU A 415 -7.27 -9.07 26.00
C LEU A 415 -8.16 -7.96 26.58
N ALA A 416 -9.31 -7.69 25.95
CA ALA A 416 -10.26 -6.70 26.44
C ALA A 416 -10.74 -7.04 27.86
N LYS A 417 -11.10 -8.31 28.09
CA LYS A 417 -11.60 -8.76 29.39
C LYS A 417 -10.55 -8.69 30.50
N GLU A 418 -9.32 -9.09 30.21
CA GLU A 418 -8.23 -9.06 31.19
C GLU A 418 -7.80 -7.64 31.53
N LEU A 419 -7.84 -6.71 30.57
CA LEU A 419 -7.60 -5.29 30.85
C LEU A 419 -8.75 -4.68 31.67
N GLU A 420 -10.00 -5.02 31.36
CA GLU A 420 -11.15 -4.61 32.20
C GLU A 420 -11.00 -5.11 33.64
N ASN A 421 -10.62 -6.38 33.84
CA ASN A 421 -10.39 -6.96 35.17
C ASN A 421 -9.26 -6.24 35.95
N LYS A 422 -8.33 -5.57 35.24
CA LYS A 422 -7.25 -4.78 35.82
C LYS A 422 -7.62 -3.31 36.05
N GLY A 423 -8.88 -2.94 35.83
CA GLY A 423 -9.43 -1.62 36.09
C GLY A 423 -9.34 -0.64 34.92
N TYR A 424 -8.99 -1.09 33.71
CA TYR A 424 -9.01 -0.23 32.52
C TYR A 424 -10.42 -0.13 31.95
N THR A 425 -10.75 1.02 31.37
CA THR A 425 -12.02 1.22 30.65
C THR A 425 -11.84 0.79 29.20
N ILE A 426 -12.71 -0.11 28.71
CA ILE A 426 -12.73 -0.50 27.29
C ILE A 426 -13.82 0.30 26.60
N VAL A 427 -13.48 1.06 25.56
CA VAL A 427 -14.45 1.84 24.78
C VAL A 427 -15.49 0.87 24.20
N THR A 428 -16.78 1.22 24.30
CA THR A 428 -17.94 0.37 23.99
C THR A 428 -18.13 -0.88 24.89
N GLY A 429 -17.29 -1.08 25.92
CA GLY A 429 -17.39 -2.20 26.86
C GLY A 429 -16.90 -3.56 26.33
N GLY A 430 -16.15 -3.60 25.21
CA GLY A 430 -15.65 -4.85 24.66
C GLY A 430 -15.28 -4.76 23.18
N THR A 431 -15.21 -5.92 22.51
CA THR A 431 -14.89 -6.01 21.08
C THR A 431 -15.57 -7.18 20.38
N ASP A 432 -15.97 -6.95 19.14
CA ASP A 432 -16.52 -7.94 18.21
C ASP A 432 -15.53 -8.31 17.10
N ASN A 433 -14.38 -7.61 17.02
CA ASN A 433 -13.36 -7.79 16.00
C ASN A 433 -11.96 -7.97 16.64
N HIS A 434 -10.89 -7.54 15.95
CA HIS A 434 -9.51 -7.71 16.38
C HIS A 434 -8.92 -6.49 17.12
N ILE A 435 -9.70 -5.41 17.28
CA ILE A 435 -9.29 -4.15 17.90
C ILE A 435 -9.78 -4.12 19.35
N VAL A 436 -8.91 -3.74 20.27
CA VAL A 436 -9.24 -3.39 21.65
C VAL A 436 -8.91 -1.92 21.86
N TRP A 437 -9.92 -1.11 22.16
CA TRP A 437 -9.78 0.33 22.32
C TRP A 437 -9.89 0.68 23.81
N VAL A 438 -8.78 1.11 24.40
CA VAL A 438 -8.66 1.33 25.84
C VAL A 438 -8.71 2.84 26.12
N ASP A 439 -9.59 3.25 27.02
CA ASP A 439 -9.64 4.59 27.59
C ASP A 439 -8.83 4.64 28.88
N LEU A 440 -7.78 5.46 28.88
CA LEU A 440 -6.87 5.65 30.02
C LEU A 440 -7.23 6.88 30.85
N ARG A 441 -8.26 7.66 30.50
CA ARG A 441 -8.62 8.89 31.23
C ARG A 441 -9.11 8.64 32.66
N THR A 442 -9.56 7.41 32.95
CA THR A 442 -9.86 6.94 34.32
C THR A 442 -8.61 6.59 35.12
N THR A 443 -7.44 6.60 34.48
CA THR A 443 -6.12 6.42 35.09
C THR A 443 -5.40 7.77 35.23
N SER A 444 -4.21 7.76 35.84
CA SER A 444 -3.37 8.95 35.98
C SER A 444 -2.49 9.25 34.76
N ILE A 445 -2.53 8.44 33.68
CA ILE A 445 -1.67 8.61 32.50
C ILE A 445 -2.50 8.81 31.23
N ASP A 446 -1.89 9.41 30.20
CA ASP A 446 -2.47 9.53 28.87
C ASP A 446 -1.88 8.47 27.92
N GLY A 447 -2.45 8.36 26.71
CA GLY A 447 -1.98 7.43 25.70
C GLY A 447 -0.54 7.70 25.24
N SER A 448 -0.11 8.96 25.24
CA SER A 448 1.26 9.34 24.85
C SER A 448 2.32 8.82 25.80
N LEU A 449 2.08 8.94 27.09
CA LEU A 449 2.98 8.39 28.10
C LEU A 449 2.92 6.87 28.15
N ALA A 450 1.72 6.29 28.09
CA ALA A 450 1.57 4.84 28.13
C ALA A 450 2.29 4.18 26.94
N GLU A 451 2.07 4.66 25.72
CA GLU A 451 2.71 4.14 24.51
C GLU A 451 4.23 4.24 24.58
N LYS A 452 4.78 5.38 25.04
CA LYS A 452 6.23 5.53 25.18
C LYS A 452 6.85 4.53 26.14
N ILE A 453 6.25 4.32 27.31
CA ILE A 453 6.79 3.36 28.29
C ILE A 453 6.63 1.93 27.80
N LEU A 454 5.52 1.61 27.14
CA LEU A 454 5.31 0.29 26.51
C LEU A 454 6.36 0.02 25.42
N GLU A 455 6.70 1.01 24.60
CA GLU A 455 7.76 0.92 23.58
C GLU A 455 9.12 0.58 24.21
N GLU A 456 9.50 1.25 25.31
CA GLU A 456 10.78 1.01 25.99
C GLU A 456 10.92 -0.44 26.52
N ILE A 457 9.80 -1.11 26.81
CA ILE A 457 9.74 -2.50 27.29
C ILE A 457 9.38 -3.51 26.19
N SER A 458 9.56 -3.15 24.91
CA SER A 458 9.32 -4.02 23.75
C SER A 458 7.86 -4.42 23.53
N ILE A 459 6.92 -3.56 23.93
CA ILE A 459 5.50 -3.66 23.55
C ILE A 459 5.17 -2.55 22.55
N ALA A 460 4.96 -2.94 21.30
CA ALA A 460 4.57 -2.00 20.25
C ALA A 460 3.05 -1.85 20.23
N CYS A 461 2.57 -0.64 20.44
CA CYS A 461 1.15 -0.28 20.36
C CYS A 461 1.00 1.12 19.80
N ASN A 462 -0.23 1.63 19.66
CA ASN A 462 -0.42 3.01 19.27
C ASN A 462 -1.35 3.76 20.23
N LYS A 463 -0.93 4.96 20.62
CA LYS A 463 -1.82 5.95 21.21
C LYS A 463 -2.95 6.29 20.24
N ASN A 464 -4.16 6.49 20.76
CA ASN A 464 -5.34 6.78 19.95
C ASN A 464 -6.30 7.66 20.75
N THR A 465 -6.94 8.62 20.08
CA THR A 465 -8.02 9.39 20.69
C THR A 465 -9.12 8.44 21.18
N VAL A 466 -9.90 8.89 22.15
CA VAL A 466 -11.12 8.22 22.62
C VAL A 466 -12.30 9.18 22.52
N PRO A 467 -13.55 8.69 22.44
CA PRO A 467 -14.72 9.56 22.37
C PRO A 467 -14.73 10.59 23.50
N GLY A 468 -14.87 11.87 23.12
CA GLY A 468 -14.86 13.00 24.05
C GLY A 468 -13.49 13.66 24.30
N ASP A 469 -12.40 13.17 23.70
CA ASP A 469 -11.10 13.87 23.75
C ASP A 469 -11.20 15.29 23.16
N THR A 470 -10.69 16.28 23.89
CA THR A 470 -10.66 17.70 23.43
C THR A 470 -9.34 18.09 22.80
N LYS A 471 -8.28 17.28 22.97
CA LYS A 471 -6.91 17.56 22.51
C LYS A 471 -6.35 16.37 21.72
N PRO A 472 -6.53 16.32 20.38
CA PRO A 472 -6.07 15.20 19.56
C PRO A 472 -4.56 14.90 19.62
N LEU A 473 -3.73 15.88 19.98
CA LEU A 473 -2.27 15.72 20.13
C LEU A 473 -1.88 14.95 21.41
N TYR A 474 -2.77 14.88 22.40
CA TYR A 474 -2.57 14.18 23.67
C TYR A 474 -3.73 13.21 23.87
N PRO A 475 -3.80 12.15 23.07
CA PRO A 475 -4.92 11.21 23.09
C PRO A 475 -5.05 10.52 24.45
N GLY A 476 -6.29 10.33 24.89
CA GLY A 476 -6.62 9.70 26.17
C GLY A 476 -6.56 8.18 26.19
N GLY A 477 -6.21 7.51 25.08
CA GLY A 477 -6.31 6.06 25.00
C GLY A 477 -5.22 5.35 24.19
N LEU A 478 -5.33 4.02 24.18
CA LEU A 478 -4.52 3.10 23.39
C LEU A 478 -5.42 2.29 22.45
N ARG A 479 -4.91 2.04 21.24
CA ARG A 479 -5.48 1.04 20.33
C ARG A 479 -4.54 -0.15 20.28
N LEU A 480 -5.07 -1.31 20.65
CA LEU A 480 -4.39 -2.59 20.66
C LEU A 480 -5.05 -3.52 19.65
N GLY A 481 -4.31 -4.48 19.12
CA GLY A 481 -4.87 -5.54 18.30
C GLY A 481 -4.06 -6.81 18.36
N THR A 482 -4.74 -7.92 18.07
CA THR A 482 -4.21 -9.28 18.21
C THR A 482 -3.72 -9.99 16.93
N PRO A 483 -3.84 -9.48 15.68
CA PRO A 483 -3.45 -10.24 14.48
C PRO A 483 -2.00 -10.72 14.47
N ALA A 484 -1.04 -9.83 14.79
CA ALA A 484 0.39 -10.13 14.71
C ALA A 484 0.82 -11.19 15.74
N LEU A 485 0.43 -11.03 17.01
CA LEU A 485 0.68 -12.02 18.05
C LEU A 485 0.03 -13.37 17.73
N THR A 486 -1.21 -13.36 17.25
CA THR A 486 -1.91 -14.60 16.88
C THR A 486 -1.23 -15.31 15.72
N THR A 487 -0.68 -14.56 14.76
CA THR A 487 0.12 -15.13 13.67
C THR A 487 1.38 -15.86 14.18
N ARG A 488 1.95 -15.41 15.30
CA ARG A 488 3.06 -16.09 15.99
C ARG A 488 2.62 -17.28 16.86
N GLY A 489 1.32 -17.56 16.94
CA GLY A 489 0.77 -18.73 17.64
C GLY A 489 0.28 -18.47 19.07
N LEU A 490 0.27 -17.22 19.54
CA LEU A 490 -0.25 -16.90 20.87
C LEU A 490 -1.75 -17.23 20.96
N LYS A 491 -2.15 -17.80 22.11
CA LYS A 491 -3.54 -18.11 22.46
C LYS A 491 -3.97 -17.39 23.73
N GLU A 492 -5.20 -17.60 24.20
CA GLU A 492 -5.81 -16.85 25.29
C GLU A 492 -4.98 -16.87 26.58
N ALA A 493 -4.35 -17.99 26.91
CA ALA A 493 -3.48 -18.10 28.08
C ALA A 493 -2.23 -17.20 27.97
N ASP A 494 -1.69 -17.04 26.78
CA ASP A 494 -0.58 -16.14 26.49
C ASP A 494 -1.04 -14.69 26.52
N ILE A 495 -2.23 -14.41 25.98
CA ILE A 495 -2.83 -13.07 26.01
C ILE A 495 -3.09 -12.58 27.43
N LYS A 496 -3.41 -13.46 28.39
CA LYS A 496 -3.48 -13.10 29.81
C LYS A 496 -2.14 -12.57 30.33
N LYS A 497 -1.02 -13.20 29.94
CA LYS A 497 0.33 -12.71 30.28
C LYS A 497 0.63 -11.38 29.58
N VAL A 498 0.24 -11.23 28.31
CA VAL A 498 0.36 -9.96 27.58
C VAL A 498 -0.40 -8.83 28.29
N ALA A 499 -1.62 -9.08 28.74
CA ALA A 499 -2.41 -8.10 29.51
C ALA A 499 -1.73 -7.73 30.85
N GLU A 500 -1.06 -8.69 31.51
CA GLU A 500 -0.25 -8.42 32.69
C GLU A 500 0.97 -7.54 32.39
N PHE A 501 1.69 -7.80 31.30
CA PHE A 501 2.81 -6.95 30.90
C PHE A 501 2.38 -5.52 30.57
N ILE A 502 1.28 -5.34 29.85
CA ILE A 502 0.70 -4.02 29.57
C ILE A 502 0.39 -3.31 30.89
N HIS A 503 -0.26 -4.00 31.83
CA HIS A 503 -0.61 -3.42 33.12
C HIS A 503 0.60 -2.99 33.93
N ARG A 504 1.65 -3.83 33.99
CA ARG A 504 2.93 -3.49 34.65
C ARG A 504 3.58 -2.27 33.98
N GLY A 505 3.58 -2.20 32.65
CA GLY A 505 4.07 -1.04 31.90
C GLY A 505 3.30 0.25 32.21
N CYS A 506 1.97 0.19 32.28
CA CYS A 506 1.13 1.34 32.65
C CYS A 506 1.29 1.77 34.12
N LYS A 507 1.50 0.82 35.05
CA LYS A 507 1.85 1.13 36.45
C LYS A 507 3.20 1.83 36.54
N LEU A 508 4.22 1.31 35.85
CA LEU A 508 5.53 1.94 35.76
C LEU A 508 5.43 3.35 35.16
N ALA A 509 4.62 3.54 34.12
CA ALA A 509 4.35 4.86 33.56
C ALA A 509 3.73 5.84 34.58
N THR A 510 2.83 5.35 35.43
CA THR A 510 2.23 6.14 36.52
C THR A 510 3.27 6.56 37.56
N GLU A 511 4.13 5.63 37.98
CA GLU A 511 5.22 5.89 38.93
C GLU A 511 6.22 6.90 38.37
N ILE A 512 6.65 6.72 37.12
CA ILE A 512 7.53 7.66 36.41
C ILE A 512 6.88 9.04 36.36
N LYS A 513 5.60 9.13 35.96
CA LYS A 513 4.89 10.42 35.91
C LYS A 513 4.87 11.13 37.27
N SER A 514 4.68 10.37 38.35
CA SER A 514 4.64 10.92 39.71
C SER A 514 5.98 11.52 40.12
N LYS A 515 7.09 10.98 39.61
CA LYS A 515 8.45 11.42 39.93
C LYS A 515 8.96 12.55 39.05
N ILE A 516 8.83 12.43 37.73
CA ILE A 516 9.47 13.35 36.76
C ILE A 516 8.48 14.22 35.97
N GLY A 517 7.18 14.05 36.20
CA GLY A 517 6.10 14.83 35.59
C GLY A 517 5.53 14.22 34.30
N PRO A 518 4.64 14.96 33.61
CA PRO A 518 3.97 14.48 32.40
C PRO A 518 4.92 14.40 31.20
N MET A 519 4.45 13.80 30.10
CA MET A 519 5.17 13.77 28.84
C MET A 519 5.44 15.18 28.30
N THR A 520 6.72 15.53 28.16
CA THR A 520 7.22 16.76 27.54
C THR A 520 8.37 16.44 26.59
N LYS A 521 8.88 17.43 25.85
CA LYS A 521 10.03 17.24 24.95
C LYS A 521 11.28 16.70 25.66
N ASP A 522 11.48 17.08 26.93
CA ASP A 522 12.64 16.66 27.72
C ASP A 522 12.39 15.38 28.54
N PHE A 523 11.22 14.74 28.38
CA PHE A 523 10.83 13.59 29.18
C PHE A 523 11.84 12.44 29.08
N SER A 524 12.31 12.11 27.88
CA SER A 524 13.31 11.05 27.66
C SER A 524 14.62 11.35 28.39
N ASN A 525 15.06 12.61 28.38
CA ASN A 525 16.29 13.02 29.08
C ASN A 525 16.12 12.90 30.59
N LYS A 526 14.97 13.35 31.15
CA LYS A 526 14.67 13.17 32.57
C LYS A 526 14.64 11.70 32.97
N LEU A 527 13.95 10.86 32.18
CA LEU A 527 13.85 9.42 32.42
C LEU A 527 15.23 8.73 32.35
N SER A 528 16.13 9.18 31.48
CA SER A 528 17.50 8.65 31.40
C SER A 528 18.34 8.94 32.66
N GLY A 529 18.00 10.00 33.41
CA GLY A 529 18.65 10.35 34.67
C GLY A 529 18.20 9.49 35.86
N GLU A 530 17.03 8.85 35.77
CA GLU A 530 16.44 8.05 36.84
C GLU A 530 16.88 6.58 36.75
N LYS A 531 18.04 6.27 37.35
CA LYS A 531 18.67 4.92 37.26
C LYS A 531 17.75 3.78 37.71
N GLU A 532 16.92 4.00 38.73
CA GLU A 532 15.99 2.99 39.24
C GLU A 532 14.95 2.63 38.17
N PHE A 533 14.33 3.62 37.52
CA PHE A 533 13.37 3.37 36.44
C PHE A 533 14.03 2.76 35.20
N GLN A 534 15.25 3.18 34.86
CA GLN A 534 16.02 2.54 33.78
C GLN A 534 16.24 1.04 34.05
N GLN A 535 16.55 0.69 35.29
CA GLN A 535 16.72 -0.70 35.69
C GLN A 535 15.39 -1.47 35.63
N SER A 536 14.29 -0.90 36.13
CA SER A 536 12.95 -1.52 36.04
C SER A 536 12.49 -1.73 34.59
N ILE A 537 12.73 -0.74 33.71
CA ILE A 537 12.46 -0.86 32.27
C ILE A 537 13.28 -2.01 31.69
N LYS A 538 14.59 -2.07 31.97
CA LYS A 538 15.48 -3.11 31.45
C LYS A 538 15.07 -4.51 31.91
N GLU A 539 14.68 -4.67 33.17
CA GLU A 539 14.23 -5.94 33.72
C GLU A 539 12.91 -6.41 33.10
N LEU A 540 11.92 -5.51 33.04
CA LEU A 540 10.62 -5.81 32.43
C LEU A 540 10.75 -6.10 30.93
N LYS A 541 11.58 -5.32 30.22
CA LYS A 541 11.93 -5.57 28.82
C LYS A 541 12.50 -6.97 28.64
N LYS A 542 13.51 -7.35 29.44
CA LYS A 542 14.13 -8.68 29.34
C LYS A 542 13.12 -9.80 29.55
N GLU A 543 12.22 -9.66 30.51
CA GLU A 543 11.15 -10.63 30.78
C GLU A 543 10.22 -10.77 29.57
N ILE A 544 9.78 -9.65 29.00
CA ILE A 544 8.90 -9.60 27.81
C ILE A 544 9.60 -10.21 26.58
N GLU A 545 10.86 -9.84 26.33
CA GLU A 545 11.61 -10.37 25.19
C GLU A 545 11.83 -11.88 25.33
N THR A 546 12.15 -12.36 26.53
CA THR A 546 12.29 -13.80 26.83
C THR A 546 10.97 -14.54 26.61
N PHE A 547 9.83 -13.92 26.94
CA PHE A 547 8.51 -14.48 26.65
C PHE A 547 8.21 -14.51 25.14
N ALA A 548 8.45 -13.40 24.44
CA ALA A 548 8.17 -13.28 23.01
C ALA A 548 9.04 -14.22 22.16
N GLU A 549 10.30 -14.45 22.53
CA GLU A 549 11.22 -15.34 21.79
C GLU A 549 10.80 -16.82 21.78
N GLN A 550 9.88 -17.23 22.67
CA GLN A 550 9.34 -18.61 22.69
C GLN A 550 8.45 -18.92 21.49
N PHE A 551 7.97 -17.90 20.78
CA PHE A 551 7.03 -18.04 19.68
C PHE A 551 7.72 -17.94 18.32
N PRO A 552 7.29 -18.74 17.31
CA PRO A 552 7.85 -18.69 15.97
C PRO A 552 7.72 -17.28 15.35
N MET A 553 8.61 -17.00 14.39
CA MET A 553 8.58 -15.79 13.58
C MET A 553 8.44 -16.17 12.10
N PRO A 554 7.31 -15.85 11.44
CA PRO A 554 7.14 -16.10 10.02
C PRO A 554 8.13 -15.32 9.14
N GLY A 555 8.28 -15.77 7.89
CA GLY A 555 9.15 -15.15 6.88
C GLY A 555 10.46 -15.91 6.70
N PHE A 556 11.50 -15.23 6.22
CA PHE A 556 12.84 -15.82 6.13
C PHE A 556 13.42 -16.03 7.53
N GLU A 557 14.33 -17.00 7.68
CA GLU A 557 14.92 -17.32 8.98
C GLU A 557 15.92 -16.25 9.44
N GLU A 558 16.76 -15.79 8.51
CA GLU A 558 17.88 -14.89 8.82
C GLU A 558 17.51 -13.40 8.86
N TYR A 559 16.55 -12.95 8.04
CA TYR A 559 16.21 -11.53 7.85
C TYR A 559 14.73 -11.28 7.57
#